data_AF-A0ZSZ8-F1
#
_entry.id   AF-A0ZSZ8-F1
#
_cell.length_a   1.000
_cell.length_b   1.000
_cell.length_c   1.000
_cell.angle_alpha   90.00
_cell.angle_beta   90.00
_cell.angle_gamma   90.00
#
_symmetry.space_group_name_H-M   'P 1'
#
loop_
_entity.id
_entity.type
_entity.pdbx_description
1 polymer ?
#
loop_
_entity_poly.entity_id
_entity_poly.type
_entity_poly.pdbx_seq_one_letter_code
_entity_poly.pdbx_strand_id
1 'polypeptide(L)'
;PRFINTDKAPAYGRALALLKREGRCPSDVEHRQIKYRNNVIECDHGKLKRIIGATLGFKSMKTAYATIKGIEVMRALRKGQASAFYYGDPLGEMRLVSRVFEM
;
A
#
# COMPACT_ATOMS: atom_id res chain seq x y z
N PRO A 1 8.98 -11.47 -1.64
CA PRO A 1 9.47 -10.99 -0.32
C PRO A 1 10.08 -12.17 0.44
N ARG A 2 10.99 -11.96 1.40
CA ARG A 2 11.53 -13.07 2.22
C ARG A 2 10.72 -13.34 3.49
N PHE A 3 10.14 -12.29 4.07
CA PHE A 3 9.38 -12.36 5.33
C PHE A 3 8.08 -11.59 5.21
N ILE A 4 7.00 -12.12 5.80
CA ILE A 4 5.74 -11.41 6.03
C ILE A 4 5.49 -11.37 7.54
N ASN A 5 5.27 -10.18 8.08
CA ASN A 5 4.91 -9.99 9.48
C ASN A 5 3.42 -9.65 9.59
N THR A 6 2.69 -10.32 10.47
CA THR A 6 1.29 -9.98 10.78
C THR A 6 1.10 -9.88 12.29
N ASP A 7 -0.09 -9.47 12.73
CA ASP A 7 -0.53 -9.72 14.09
C ASP A 7 -0.83 -11.22 14.33
N LYS A 8 -1.34 -11.53 15.52
CA LYS A 8 -1.67 -12.89 15.95
C LYS A 8 -3.08 -13.36 15.57
N ALA A 9 -3.76 -12.68 14.65
CA ALA A 9 -5.09 -13.09 14.21
C ALA A 9 -5.04 -14.46 13.51
N PRO A 10 -5.99 -15.36 13.80
CA PRO A 10 -5.97 -16.73 13.31
C PRO A 10 -6.15 -16.84 11.79
N ALA A 11 -6.71 -15.82 11.14
CA ALA A 11 -6.97 -15.82 9.70
C ALA A 11 -5.68 -15.87 8.84
N TYR A 12 -4.59 -15.26 9.30
CA TYR A 12 -3.40 -15.05 8.47
C TYR A 12 -2.67 -16.34 8.10
N GLY A 13 -2.59 -17.31 9.02
CA GLY A 13 -1.92 -18.60 8.73
C GLY A 13 -2.61 -19.35 7.59
N ARG A 14 -3.95 -19.41 7.63
CA ARG A 14 -4.75 -20.04 6.56
C ARG A 14 -4.63 -19.26 5.25
N ALA A 15 -4.73 -17.93 5.30
CA ALA A 15 -4.62 -17.09 4.12
C ALA A 15 -3.26 -17.25 3.42
N LEU A 16 -2.16 -17.26 4.18
CA LEU A 16 -0.82 -17.45 3.62
C LEU A 16 -0.63 -18.84 3.02
N ALA A 17 -1.15 -19.90 3.67
CA ALA A 17 -1.10 -21.25 3.12
C ALA A 17 -1.87 -21.36 1.78
N LEU A 18 -3.04 -20.74 1.69
CA LEU A 18 -3.83 -20.68 0.45
C LEU A 18 -3.08 -19.93 -0.65
N LEU A 19 -2.54 -18.76 -0.34
CA LEU A 19 -1.77 -17.95 -1.31
C LEU A 19 -0.52 -18.68 -1.81
N LYS A 20 0.15 -19.46 -0.95
CA LYS A 20 1.29 -20.30 -1.36
C LYS A 20 0.84 -21.41 -2.31
N ARG A 21 -0.27 -22.08 -2.02
CA ARG A 21 -0.84 -23.13 -2.88
C ARG A 21 -1.29 -22.59 -4.24
N GLU A 22 -1.84 -21.39 -4.27
CA GLU A 22 -2.25 -20.70 -5.51
C GLU A 22 -1.07 -20.11 -6.31
N GLY A 23 0.17 -20.21 -5.80
CA GLY A 23 1.34 -19.61 -6.45
C GLY A 23 1.40 -18.08 -6.37
N ARG A 24 0.50 -17.45 -5.61
CA ARG A 24 0.42 -15.98 -5.43
C ARG A 24 1.38 -15.47 -4.35
N CYS A 25 1.90 -16.37 -3.51
CA CYS A 25 2.92 -16.09 -2.52
C CYS A 25 4.05 -17.11 -2.69
N PRO A 26 5.34 -16.67 -2.79
CA PRO A 26 6.46 -17.60 -2.86
C PRO A 26 6.46 -18.59 -1.69
N SER A 27 6.76 -19.86 -1.99
CA SER A 27 6.73 -20.95 -1.00
C SER A 27 7.74 -20.77 0.13
N ASP A 28 8.87 -20.12 -0.16
CA ASP A 28 9.98 -19.80 0.74
C ASP A 28 9.72 -18.58 1.64
N VAL A 29 8.61 -17.86 1.46
CA VAL A 29 8.24 -16.75 2.36
C VAL A 29 8.00 -17.28 3.77
N GLU A 30 8.74 -16.74 4.73
CA GLU A 30 8.54 -17.01 6.15
C GLU A 30 7.48 -16.08 6.75
N HIS A 31 6.55 -16.65 7.52
CA HIS A 31 5.56 -15.89 8.29
C HIS A 31 6.05 -15.64 9.72
N ARG A 32 5.96 -14.39 10.16
CA ARG A 32 6.39 -13.94 11.49
C ARG A 32 5.27 -13.17 12.19
N GLN A 33 5.26 -13.23 13.52
CA GLN A 33 4.26 -12.54 14.35
C GLN A 33 4.94 -11.71 15.44
N ILE A 34 5.81 -10.79 15.01
CA ILE A 34 6.62 -9.96 15.89
C ILE A 34 5.86 -8.66 16.18
N LYS A 35 5.47 -8.45 17.45
CA LYS A 35 4.62 -7.32 17.89
C LYS A 35 5.19 -5.96 17.48
N TYR A 36 6.45 -5.67 17.79
CA TYR A 36 7.03 -4.35 17.54
C TYR A 36 7.19 -4.02 16.05
N ARG A 37 7.24 -5.03 15.16
CA ARG A 37 7.31 -4.81 13.71
C ARG A 37 5.97 -4.31 13.15
N ASN A 38 4.86 -4.59 13.83
CA ASN A 38 3.56 -4.05 13.47
C ASN A 38 3.49 -2.53 13.72
N ASN A 39 4.33 -1.96 14.60
CA ASN A 39 4.32 -0.53 14.89
C ASN A 39 4.54 0.35 13.65
N VAL A 40 5.30 -0.13 12.65
CA VAL A 40 5.52 0.60 11.39
C VAL A 40 4.21 0.70 10.60
N ILE A 41 3.47 -0.40 10.51
CA ILE A 41 2.17 -0.47 9.83
C ILE A 41 1.14 0.39 10.60
N GLU A 42 1.10 0.26 11.92
CA GLU A 42 0.19 1.03 12.78
C GLU A 42 0.47 2.53 12.71
N CYS A 43 1.74 2.95 12.66
CA CYS A 43 2.11 4.35 12.47
C CYS A 43 1.60 4.87 11.12
N ASP A 44 1.73 4.07 10.07
CA ASP A 44 1.26 4.45 8.73
C ASP A 44 -0.26 4.59 8.67
N HIS A 45 -0.97 3.61 9.27
CA HIS A 45 -2.42 3.66 9.45
C HIS A 45 -2.86 4.89 10.24
N GLY A 46 -2.16 5.24 11.32
CA GLY A 46 -2.45 6.43 12.12
C GLY A 46 -2.36 7.72 11.29
N LYS A 47 -1.32 7.85 10.46
CA LYS A 47 -1.19 9.00 9.54
C LYS A 47 -2.32 9.06 8.53
N LEU A 48 -2.73 7.92 7.97
CA LEU A 48 -3.83 7.85 7.00
C LEU A 48 -5.17 8.19 7.67
N LYS A 49 -5.48 7.59 8.82
CA LYS A 49 -6.69 7.86 9.61
C LYS A 49 -6.81 9.33 10.00
N ARG A 50 -5.70 10.00 10.33
CA ARG A 50 -5.69 11.44 10.64
C ARG A 50 -6.13 12.29 9.44
N ILE A 51 -5.66 11.97 8.23
CA ILE A 51 -6.09 12.67 7.00
C ILE A 51 -7.58 12.41 6.75
N ILE A 52 -7.99 11.14 6.80
CA ILE A 52 -9.38 10.74 6.54
C ILE A 52 -10.35 11.37 7.56
N GLY A 53 -9.97 11.42 8.83
CA GLY A 53 -10.76 12.04 9.89
C GLY A 53 -10.95 13.54 9.67
N ALA A 54 -9.88 14.25 9.25
CA ALA A 54 -9.96 15.66 8.90
C ALA A 54 -10.86 15.93 7.68
N THR A 55 -10.99 14.97 6.76
CA THR A 55 -11.84 15.08 5.56
C THR A 55 -13.26 14.53 5.73
N LEU A 56 -13.73 14.31 6.97
CA LEU A 56 -15.07 13.77 7.30
C LEU A 56 -15.35 12.36 6.73
N GLY A 57 -14.29 11.57 6.51
CA GLY A 57 -14.41 10.22 5.96
C GLY A 57 -14.71 10.17 4.47
N PHE A 58 -15.07 8.98 3.99
CA PHE A 58 -15.42 8.74 2.59
C PHE A 58 -16.94 8.65 2.43
N LYS A 59 -17.49 9.24 1.35
CA LYS A 59 -18.93 9.21 1.06
C LYS A 59 -19.36 8.02 0.19
N SER A 60 -18.42 7.42 -0.54
CA SER A 60 -18.64 6.22 -1.35
C SER A 60 -17.35 5.41 -1.50
N MET A 61 -17.47 4.13 -1.86
CA MET A 61 -16.31 3.26 -2.15
C MET A 61 -15.46 3.78 -3.31
N LYS A 62 -16.09 4.31 -4.36
CA LYS A 62 -15.40 4.92 -5.51
C LYS A 62 -14.51 6.08 -5.07
N THR A 63 -15.04 6.98 -4.25
CA THR A 63 -14.28 8.11 -3.70
C THR A 63 -13.21 7.66 -2.70
N ALA A 64 -13.46 6.61 -1.91
CA ALA A 64 -12.47 6.06 -0.99
C ALA A 64 -11.25 5.52 -1.75
N TYR A 65 -11.48 4.73 -2.79
CA TYR A 65 -10.42 4.16 -3.62
C TYR A 65 -9.57 5.24 -4.28
N ALA A 66 -10.21 6.22 -4.94
CA ALA A 66 -9.50 7.33 -5.59
C ALA A 66 -8.68 8.15 -4.59
N THR A 67 -9.23 8.47 -3.42
CA THR A 67 -8.52 9.24 -2.40
C THR A 67 -7.34 8.48 -1.80
N ILE A 68 -7.51 7.20 -1.46
CA ILE A 68 -6.41 6.37 -0.92
C ILE A 68 -5.29 6.25 -1.96
N LYS A 69 -5.63 5.93 -3.22
CA LYS A 69 -4.68 5.85 -4.34
C LYS A 69 -3.93 7.18 -4.51
N GLY A 70 -4.64 8.31 -4.49
CA GLY A 70 -4.02 9.64 -4.55
C GLY A 70 -3.06 9.93 -3.39
N ILE A 71 -3.42 9.56 -2.14
CA ILE A 71 -2.54 9.73 -0.98
C ILE A 71 -1.26 8.90 -1.11
N GLU A 72 -1.36 7.65 -1.60
CA GLU A 72 -0.20 6.78 -1.85
C GLU A 72 0.74 7.36 -2.90
N VAL A 73 0.18 7.86 -4.01
CA VAL A 73 0.93 8.51 -5.08
C VAL A 73 1.68 9.71 -4.54
N MET A 74 0.98 10.63 -3.86
CA MET A 74 1.62 11.81 -3.27
C MET A 74 2.74 11.46 -2.28
N ARG A 75 2.60 10.36 -1.53
CA ARG A 75 3.68 9.86 -0.66
C ARG A 75 4.85 9.30 -1.44
N ALA A 76 4.61 8.57 -2.53
CA ALA A 76 5.65 8.03 -3.40
C ALA A 76 6.45 9.15 -4.08
N LEU A 77 5.75 10.19 -4.54
CA LEU A 77 6.35 11.40 -5.09
C LEU A 77 7.26 12.10 -4.09
N ARG A 78 6.77 12.37 -2.88
CA ARG A 78 7.57 12.99 -1.81
C ARG A 78 8.80 12.18 -1.40
N LYS A 79 8.76 10.84 -1.56
CA LYS A 79 9.89 9.95 -1.29
C LYS A 79 10.88 9.86 -2.46
N GLY A 80 10.62 10.54 -3.58
CA GLY A 80 11.43 10.44 -4.79
C GLY A 80 11.32 9.10 -5.50
N GLN A 81 10.31 8.27 -5.19
CA GLN A 81 10.14 6.96 -5.84
C GLN A 81 9.71 7.10 -7.30
N ALA A 82 9.27 8.29 -7.69
CA ALA A 82 8.94 8.62 -9.07
C ALA A 82 10.00 9.49 -9.76
N SER A 83 11.19 9.67 -9.18
CA SER A 83 12.29 10.45 -9.77
C SER A 83 12.63 10.03 -11.21
N ALA A 84 12.51 8.74 -11.51
CA ALA A 84 12.69 8.18 -12.86
C ALA A 84 11.68 8.73 -13.90
N PHE A 85 10.52 9.24 -13.48
CA PHE A 85 9.50 9.82 -14.36
C PHE A 85 9.69 11.33 -14.58
N TYR A 86 10.57 11.99 -13.83
CA TYR A 86 10.70 13.46 -13.77
C TYR A 86 11.91 14.04 -14.53
N TYR A 87 12.62 13.26 -15.35
CA TYR A 87 13.76 13.76 -16.14
C TYR A 87 13.32 14.73 -17.27
N GLY A 88 12.76 15.89 -16.90
CA GLY A 88 12.47 17.01 -17.79
C GLY A 88 11.44 16.76 -18.89
N ASP A 89 10.75 15.62 -18.87
CA ASP A 89 9.83 15.18 -19.93
C ASP A 89 8.37 15.30 -19.46
N PRO A 90 7.57 16.24 -20.01
CA PRO A 90 6.13 16.33 -19.76
C PRO A 90 5.37 15.02 -20.04
N LEU A 91 5.89 14.17 -20.93
CA LEU A 91 5.32 12.84 -21.19
C LEU A 91 5.57 11.86 -20.03
N GLY A 92 6.58 12.11 -19.19
CA GLY A 92 6.86 11.33 -17.99
C GLY A 92 5.80 11.53 -16.91
N GLU A 93 5.37 12.77 -16.71
CA GLU A 93 4.27 13.11 -15.80
C GLU A 93 2.93 12.55 -16.29
N MET A 94 2.61 12.71 -17.59
CA MET A 94 1.40 12.10 -18.18
C MET A 94 1.41 10.58 -18.03
N ARG A 95 2.54 9.91 -18.32
CA ARG A 95 2.66 8.46 -18.14
C ARG A 95 2.47 8.03 -16.69
N LEU A 96 2.94 8.81 -15.73
CA LEU A 96 2.71 8.54 -14.31
C LEU A 96 1.22 8.62 -13.99
N VAL A 97 0.54 9.68 -14.42
CA VAL A 97 -0.90 9.88 -14.17
C VAL A 97 -1.74 8.78 -14.84
N SER A 98 -1.54 8.50 -16.12
CA SER A 98 -2.23 7.42 -16.84
C SER A 98 -1.99 6.06 -16.21
N ARG A 99 -0.76 5.76 -15.80
CA ARG A 99 -0.44 4.48 -15.16
C ARG A 99 -1.07 4.33 -13.77
N VAL A 100 -1.11 5.41 -13.01
CA VAL A 100 -1.65 5.41 -11.64
C VAL A 100 -3.17 5.35 -11.66
N PHE A 101 -3.82 6.16 -12.49
CA PHE A 101 -5.26 6.32 -12.49
C PHE A 101 -5.98 5.52 -13.56
N GLU A 102 -5.25 4.73 -14.36
CA GLU A 102 -5.79 3.90 -15.45
C GLU A 102 -6.60 4.75 -16.44
N MET A 103 -6.04 5.92 -16.78
CA MET A 103 -6.61 6.93 -17.69
C MET A 103 -5.98 6.87 -19.09
#